data_AF-K1R571-F1
#
_entry.id   AF-K1R571-F1
#
_cell.length_a   1.000
_cell.length_b   1.000
_cell.length_c   1.000
_cell.angle_alpha   90.00
_cell.angle_beta   90.00
_cell.angle_gamma   90.00
#
_symmetry.space_group_name_H-M   'P 1'
#
loop_
_entity.id
_entity.type
_entity.pdbx_description
1 polymer ?
#
loop_
_entity_poly.entity_id
_entity_poly.type
_entity_poly.pdbx_seq_one_letter_code
_entity_poly.pdbx_strand_id
1 'polypeptide(L)'
;MSFLRVGGFILSHAGMMLVVGVLAGDGGVGTVIVQILGNAFVIGMEGFLVGIQVLRLEFYEIFGRFYVSDGKSFEPLKANLN
;
A
#
# COMPACT_ATOMS: atom_id res chain seq x y z
N MET A 1 8.86 11.01 -11.52
CA MET A 1 8.46 11.38 -10.14
C MET A 1 7.70 10.28 -9.38
N SER A 2 7.77 9.00 -9.80
CA SER A 2 6.97 7.92 -9.20
C SER A 2 7.30 7.62 -7.73
N PHE A 3 8.59 7.63 -7.37
CA PHE A 3 9.05 7.36 -5.99
C PHE A 3 8.88 8.52 -5.00
N LEU A 4 8.66 9.75 -5.50
CA LEU A 4 8.46 10.93 -4.64
C LEU A 4 7.19 10.80 -3.79
N ARG A 5 6.18 10.08 -4.29
CA ARG A 5 4.94 9.80 -3.53
C ARG A 5 5.16 8.83 -2.38
N VAL A 6 6.11 7.89 -2.49
CA VAL A 6 6.51 7.02 -1.37
C VAL A 6 7.12 7.84 -0.24
N GLY A 7 7.92 8.87 -0.55
CA GLY A 7 8.44 9.81 0.45
C GLY A 7 7.35 10.63 1.15
N GLY A 8 6.25 10.94 0.46
CA GLY A 8 5.09 11.65 1.04
C GLY A 8 4.35 10.85 2.13
N PHE A 9 4.40 9.52 2.09
CA PHE A 9 3.77 8.66 3.11
C PHE A 9 4.53 8.66 4.44
N ILE A 10 5.85 8.86 4.42
CA ILE A 10 6.63 8.99 5.65
C ILE A 10 6.22 10.28 6.40
N LEU A 11 5.93 11.35 5.64
CA LEU A 11 5.41 12.60 6.16
C LEU A 11 3.99 12.48 6.71
N SER A 12 3.09 11.72 6.05
CA SER A 12 1.75 11.46 6.61
C SER A 12 1.82 10.68 7.93
N HIS A 13 2.74 9.72 8.02
CA HIS A 13 2.92 8.91 9.21
C HIS A 13 3.39 9.75 10.40
N ALA A 14 4.46 10.52 10.19
CA ALA A 14 4.98 11.43 11.20
C ALA A 14 3.94 12.48 11.63
N GLY A 15 3.18 13.01 10.67
CA GLY A 15 2.11 13.98 10.92
C GLY A 15 0.95 13.40 11.73
N MET A 16 0.51 12.18 11.43
CA MET A 16 -0.60 11.55 12.17
C MET A 16 -0.18 11.09 13.57
N MET A 17 1.05 10.61 13.76
CA MET A 17 1.58 10.30 15.09
C MET A 17 1.68 11.54 15.98
N LEU A 18 2.02 12.70 15.39
CA LEU A 18 1.99 13.98 16.09
C LEU A 18 0.56 14.37 16.51
N VAL A 19 -0.43 14.23 15.62
CA VAL A 19 -1.84 14.52 15.93
C VAL A 19 -2.38 13.62 17.04
N VAL A 20 -2.09 12.31 17.00
CA VAL A 20 -2.48 11.37 18.05
C VAL A 20 -1.82 11.74 19.39
N GLY A 21 -0.55 12.15 19.38
CA GLY A 21 0.16 12.62 20.57
C GLY A 21 -0.46 13.88 21.17
N VAL A 22 -0.86 14.86 20.35
CA VAL A 22 -1.53 16.09 20.81
C VAL A 22 -2.94 15.80 21.33
N LEU A 23 -3.69 14.88 20.70
CA LEU A 23 -5.05 14.51 21.12
C LEU A 23 -5.08 13.69 22.41
N ALA A 24 -4.04 12.91 22.69
CA ALA A 24 -3.97 12.06 23.87
C ALA A 24 -3.81 12.85 25.18
N GLY A 25 -3.29 14.08 25.12
CA GLY A 25 -3.17 15.00 26.25
C GLY A 25 -2.27 14.50 27.38
N ASP A 26 -2.11 15.34 28.41
CA ASP A 26 -1.29 15.02 29.59
C ASP A 26 -2.11 14.24 30.63
N GLY A 27 -2.06 12.90 30.55
CA GLY A 27 -2.30 11.99 31.68
C GLY A 27 -3.73 11.54 31.98
N GLY A 28 -4.01 10.25 31.75
CA GLY A 28 -5.19 9.53 32.24
C GLY A 28 -5.41 8.18 31.56
N VAL A 29 -6.38 7.38 32.04
CA VAL A 29 -6.81 6.13 31.37
C VAL A 29 -7.30 6.39 29.94
N GLY A 30 -7.85 7.59 29.69
CA GLY A 30 -8.25 8.04 28.35
C GLY A 30 -7.08 8.14 27.36
N THR A 31 -5.88 8.49 27.82
CA THR A 31 -4.67 8.61 27.00
C THR A 31 -4.32 7.27 26.34
N VAL A 32 -4.35 6.18 27.12
CA VAL A 32 -4.04 4.82 26.63
C VAL A 32 -5.06 4.36 25.59
N ILE A 33 -6.34 4.64 25.81
CA ILE A 33 -7.42 4.29 24.87
C ILE A 33 -7.23 5.05 23.56
N VAL A 34 -6.99 6.37 23.62
CA VAL A 34 -6.76 7.21 22.44
C VAL A 34 -5.51 6.78 21.68
N GLN A 35 -4.46 6.35 22.37
CA GLN A 35 -3.22 5.88 21.73
C GLN A 35 -3.41 4.54 20.99
N ILE A 36 -4.14 3.59 21.57
CA ILE A 36 -4.44 2.31 20.91
C ILE A 36 -5.33 2.54 19.70
N LEU A 37 -6.39 3.33 19.86
CA LEU A 37 -7.36 3.60 18.81
C LEU A 37 -6.75 4.45 17.68
N GLY A 38 -5.93 5.44 18.04
CA GLY A 38 -5.16 6.27 17.11
C GLY A 38 -4.16 5.45 16.29
N ASN A 39 -3.39 4.56 16.92
CA ASN A 39 -2.45 3.69 16.18
C ASN A 39 -3.18 2.73 15.24
N ALA A 40 -4.26 2.09 15.69
CA ALA A 40 -5.05 1.19 14.84
C ALA A 40 -5.64 1.93 13.63
N PHE A 41 -6.11 3.17 13.83
CA PHE A 41 -6.64 4.02 12.77
C PHE A 41 -5.56 4.43 11.76
N VAL A 42 -4.39 4.87 12.25
CA VAL A 42 -3.23 5.22 11.41
C VAL A 42 -2.80 4.03 10.56
N ILE A 43 -2.63 2.85 11.17
CA ILE A 43 -2.23 1.62 10.45
C ILE A 43 -3.26 1.27 9.36
N GLY A 44 -4.56 1.33 9.67
CA GLY A 44 -5.62 1.02 8.73
C GLY A 44 -5.68 2.00 7.54
N MET A 45 -5.67 3.30 7.82
CA MET A 45 -5.75 4.32 6.76
C MET A 45 -4.48 4.39 5.93
N GLU A 46 -3.31 4.39 6.55
CA GLU A 46 -2.04 4.47 5.82
C GLU A 46 -1.78 3.20 5.02
N GLY A 47 -2.06 2.03 5.59
CA GLY A 47 -1.97 0.76 4.89
C GLY A 47 -2.88 0.71 3.66
N PHE A 48 -4.11 1.20 3.78
CA PHE A 48 -5.06 1.24 2.67
C PHE A 48 -4.65 2.22 1.57
N LEU A 49 -4.27 3.45 1.93
CA LEU A 49 -3.87 4.48 0.98
C LEU A 49 -2.55 4.15 0.28
N VAL A 50 -1.56 3.63 1.02
CA VAL A 50 -0.26 3.22 0.47
C VAL A 50 -0.44 2.00 -0.42
N GLY A 51 -1.29 1.04 -0.04
CA GLY A 51 -1.59 -0.14 -0.84
C GLY A 51 -2.12 0.24 -2.23
N ILE A 52 -3.11 1.12 -2.31
CA ILE A 52 -3.67 1.58 -3.59
C ILE A 52 -2.60 2.27 -4.46
N GLN A 53 -1.75 3.10 -3.84
CA GLN A 53 -0.74 3.87 -4.58
C GLN A 53 0.46 3.02 -5.02
N VAL A 54 0.89 2.05 -4.19
CA VAL A 54 1.97 1.12 -4.51
C VAL A 54 1.53 0.11 -5.56
N LEU A 55 0.34 -0.49 -5.42
CA LEU A 55 -0.22 -1.39 -6.43
C LEU A 55 -0.32 -0.71 -7.79
N ARG A 56 -0.65 0.59 -7.83
CA ARG A 56 -0.64 1.35 -9.06
C ARG A 56 0.75 1.49 -9.69
N LEU A 57 1.83 1.56 -8.92
CA LEU A 57 3.20 1.63 -9.46
C LEU A 57 3.74 0.24 -9.80
N GLU A 58 3.52 -0.74 -8.93
CA GLU A 58 3.97 -2.13 -9.07
C GLU A 58 3.32 -2.83 -10.29
N PHE A 59 2.01 -2.66 -10.48
CA PHE A 59 1.32 -3.28 -11.62
C PHE A 59 1.67 -2.60 -12.96
N TYR A 60 1.93 -1.29 -12.95
CA TYR A 60 2.32 -0.57 -14.16
C TYR A 60 3.80 -0.76 -14.54
N GLU A 61 4.71 -0.88 -13.56
CA GLU A 61 6.15 -0.85 -13.81
C GLU A 61 6.80 -2.24 -13.75
N ILE A 62 6.33 -3.13 -12.86
CA ILE A 62 6.84 -4.51 -12.75
C ILE A 62 6.00 -5.47 -13.61
N PHE A 63 4.66 -5.48 -13.48
CA PHE A 63 3.83 -6.33 -14.33
C PHE A 63 3.83 -5.89 -15.79
N GLY A 64 3.90 -4.59 -16.11
CA GLY A 64 4.05 -4.14 -17.50
C GLY A 64 5.38 -4.59 -18.16
N ARG A 65 6.43 -4.83 -17.38
CA ARG A 65 7.75 -5.26 -17.88
C ARG A 65 7.91 -6.78 -17.92
N PHE A 66 7.26 -7.50 -17.00
CA PHE A 66 7.28 -8.98 -16.95
C PHE A 66 6.09 -9.64 -17.66
N TYR A 67 4.99 -8.92 -17.87
CA TYR A 67 3.82 -9.35 -18.66
C TYR A 67 3.92 -8.77 -20.07
N VAL A 68 4.99 -9.14 -20.79
CA VAL A 68 4.99 -9.04 -22.25
C VAL A 68 4.06 -10.13 -22.74
N SER A 69 2.96 -9.75 -23.38
CA SER A 69 2.07 -10.64 -24.13
C SER A 69 2.78 -11.19 -25.36
N ASP A 70 3.88 -11.93 -25.16
CA ASP A 70 4.49 -12.82 -26.14
C ASP A 70 4.58 -14.26 -25.59
N GLY A 71 3.66 -14.60 -24.67
CA GLY A 71 3.30 -15.99 -24.46
C GLY A 71 2.36 -16.39 -25.60
N LYS A 72 2.91 -16.90 -26.71
CA LYS A 72 2.08 -17.57 -27.73
C LYS A 72 1.15 -18.56 -27.02
N SER A 73 -0.15 -18.42 -27.24
CA SER A 73 -1.12 -19.42 -26.80
C SER A 73 -0.67 -20.77 -27.34
N PHE A 74 -0.39 -21.72 -26.45
CA PHE A 74 0.08 -23.04 -26.85
C PHE A 74 -1.11 -23.77 -27.48
N GLU A 75 -1.22 -23.70 -28.81
CA GLU A 75 -2.15 -24.53 -29.57
C GLU A 75 -1.56 -25.95 -29.67
N PRO A 76 -2.13 -26.94 -28.97
CA PRO A 76 -1.66 -28.31 -29.09
C PRO A 76 -1.89 -28.77 -30.54
N LEU A 77 -0.80 -29.10 -31.24
CA LEU A 77 -0.86 -29.77 -32.54
C LEU A 77 -1.59 -31.11 -32.34
N LYS A 78 -2.87 -31.14 -32.72
CA LYS A 78 -3.59 -32.38 -32.98
C LYS A 78 -2.90 -33.06 -34.17
N ALA A 79 -1.97 -33.96 -33.88
CA ALA A 79 -1.43 -34.86 -34.87
C ALA A 79 -2.60 -35.63 -35.49
N ASN A 80 -2.88 -35.32 -36.74
CA ASN A 80 -3.81 -36.08 -37.58
C ASN A 80 -3.14 -37.44 -37.83
N LEU A 81 -3.48 -38.44 -37.01
CA LEU A 81 -3.15 -39.82 -37.30
C LEU A 81 -4.22 -40.35 -38.25
N ASN A 82 -3.76 -40.56 -39.48
CA ASN A 82 -4.41 -41.16 -40.64
C ASN A 82 -5.25 -42.40 -40.30
#